data_AF-A0A8J6R5U3-F1
#
_entry.id   AF-A0A8J6R5U3-F1
#
_cell.length_a   1.000
_cell.length_b   1.000
_cell.length_c   1.000
_cell.angle_alpha   90.00
_cell.angle_beta   90.00
_cell.angle_gamma   90.00
#
_symmetry.space_group_name_H-M   'P 1'
#
loop_
_entity.id
_entity.type
_entity.pdbx_description
1 polymer ?
#
loop_
_entity_poly.entity_id
_entity_poly.type
_entity_poly.pdbx_seq_one_letter_code
_entity_poly.pdbx_strand_id
1 'polypeptide(L)'
;MKFVSDPPIADKIRQMQQRVRWQDPLVLERGIDQTRLVIEDGGAEDTDFSFLVVGDSGSGEHRGHSPQRQVAEQMLAQQENSRFVLHTGDVIYLVGASEYYLKNFIEPYREFLVGGERPEKIPYDRMVFNFPFLPTPGNHDYYDLPLALGLLVQATLPFRRLLQSHLDFDIGWRGSGQGKVYAQAFLDCLNRLGSPQAIAQHLDTHYTAKTDTGLSLRYEPGQFTRLPNRYYTFRYGGIDFFALDSNTFNAPLPLPTTGEGRAYRHVLEKQRDELEQQKQQILATSTTLKPNQPEEAERLDDMRTKLEQLEEAKLDIEKQLAADETVVVDQEQLDWLKQRLIESWHTEAVRGRVLYFHHPPYVTEATKWHQGQTLAIRHRLRQVLDAVAAELGPLPDGAPLVDLVLNGHAHCLEYLRTLDTGHADSHLNWIVCGGSGFSLRRQRLEGPELQESISTIASPDDRLVARSLLYVGRTGAGTQKRRPYSFLRIDVKAGKPPQFVIRPYVSERVQRKWKNYAIEPFTI
;
A
#
# COMPACT_ATOMS: atom_id res chain seq x y z
N MET A 1 -0.46 -15.57 21.54
CA MET A 1 -0.65 -16.23 20.23
C MET A 1 -0.40 -15.21 19.13
N LYS A 2 0.46 -15.48 18.14
CA LYS A 2 0.66 -14.61 16.97
C LYS A 2 -0.45 -14.89 15.96
N PHE A 3 -1.11 -13.85 15.43
CA PHE A 3 -2.19 -14.03 14.44
C PHE A 3 -1.69 -14.06 12.99
N VAL A 4 -0.56 -13.39 12.72
CA VAL A 4 0.08 -13.31 11.41
C VAL A 4 1.59 -13.52 11.53
N SER A 5 2.22 -13.90 10.43
CA SER A 5 3.66 -14.01 10.26
C SER A 5 4.08 -13.18 9.06
N ASP A 6 5.00 -12.24 9.27
CA ASP A 6 5.62 -11.47 8.18
C ASP A 6 6.88 -12.18 7.70
N PRO A 7 6.97 -12.61 6.42
CA PRO A 7 8.18 -13.24 5.92
C PRO A 7 9.39 -12.28 5.91
N PRO A 8 10.62 -12.79 6.07
CA PRO A 8 11.84 -11.98 5.90
C PRO A 8 11.89 -11.27 4.54
N ILE A 9 12.47 -10.07 4.49
CA ILE A 9 12.62 -9.28 3.25
C ILE A 9 13.31 -10.09 2.13
N ALA A 10 14.39 -10.81 2.47
CA ALA A 10 15.09 -11.66 1.51
C ALA A 10 14.20 -12.74 0.88
N ASP A 11 13.27 -13.30 1.65
CA ASP A 11 12.32 -14.28 1.15
C ASP A 11 11.28 -13.63 0.24
N LYS A 12 10.76 -12.44 0.60
CA LYS A 12 9.85 -11.66 -0.26
C LYS A 12 10.48 -11.40 -1.64
N ILE A 13 11.71 -10.88 -1.65
CA ILE A 13 12.46 -10.58 -2.88
C ILE A 13 12.67 -11.85 -3.72
N ARG A 14 13.26 -12.89 -3.12
CA ARG A 14 13.58 -14.15 -3.80
C ARG A 14 12.34 -14.77 -4.43
N GLN A 15 11.24 -14.84 -3.67
CA GLN A 15 9.99 -15.45 -4.15
C GLN A 15 9.38 -14.64 -5.30
N MET A 16 9.37 -13.31 -5.23
CA MET A 16 8.86 -12.47 -6.31
C MET A 16 9.72 -12.58 -7.57
N GLN A 17 11.06 -12.54 -7.44
CA GLN A 17 11.99 -12.74 -8.55
C GLN A 17 11.80 -14.10 -9.23
N GLN A 18 11.63 -15.18 -8.45
CA GLN A 18 11.34 -16.51 -8.98
C GLN A 18 10.03 -16.55 -9.78
N ARG A 19 9.00 -15.81 -9.36
CA ARG A 19 7.68 -15.81 -10.01
C ARG A 19 7.70 -15.16 -11.38
N VAL A 20 8.34 -14.00 -11.48
CA VAL A 20 8.49 -13.26 -12.75
C VAL A 20 9.65 -13.77 -13.60
N ARG A 21 10.41 -14.78 -13.13
CA ARG A 21 11.66 -15.23 -13.75
C ARG A 21 12.58 -14.06 -14.05
N TRP A 22 12.93 -13.32 -13.00
CA TRP A 22 13.77 -12.12 -13.08
C TRP A 22 15.07 -12.39 -13.84
N GLN A 23 15.34 -11.59 -14.87
CA GLN A 23 16.51 -11.67 -15.75
C GLN A 23 16.74 -13.04 -16.39
N ASP A 24 15.66 -13.76 -16.71
CA ASP A 24 15.74 -15.00 -17.48
C ASP A 24 16.44 -14.79 -18.83
N PRO A 25 17.27 -15.74 -19.32
CA PRO A 25 17.92 -15.61 -20.63
C PRO A 25 16.95 -15.27 -21.77
N LEU A 26 15.74 -15.85 -21.79
CA LEU A 26 14.76 -15.58 -22.83
C LEU A 26 14.22 -14.14 -22.81
N VAL A 27 14.21 -13.52 -21.63
CA VAL A 27 13.83 -12.12 -21.42
C VAL A 27 14.98 -11.21 -21.89
N LEU A 28 16.21 -11.51 -21.46
CA LEU A 28 17.40 -10.72 -21.79
C LEU A 28 17.69 -10.74 -23.29
N GLU A 29 17.59 -11.89 -23.95
CA GLU A 29 17.79 -12.05 -25.41
C GLU A 29 16.83 -11.19 -26.23
N ARG A 30 15.63 -10.89 -25.70
CA ARG A 30 14.63 -10.05 -26.34
C ARG A 30 14.78 -8.56 -25.99
N GLY A 31 15.72 -8.20 -25.11
CA GLY A 31 15.86 -6.85 -24.59
C GLY A 31 14.60 -6.39 -23.85
N ILE A 32 13.98 -7.28 -23.07
CA ILE A 32 12.77 -6.96 -22.31
C ILE A 32 13.12 -6.30 -20.98
N ASP A 33 12.51 -5.14 -20.75
CA ASP A 33 12.50 -4.44 -19.49
C ASP A 33 11.35 -4.96 -18.59
N GLN A 34 11.68 -5.83 -17.66
CA GLN A 34 10.72 -6.41 -16.70
C GLN A 34 10.26 -5.41 -15.63
N THR A 35 10.64 -4.14 -15.71
CA THR A 35 10.20 -3.09 -14.77
C THR A 35 9.32 -2.05 -15.44
N ARG A 36 8.93 -2.27 -16.70
CA ARG A 36 8.18 -1.28 -17.48
C ARG A 36 6.93 -1.87 -18.09
N LEU A 37 5.88 -1.05 -18.15
CA LEU A 37 4.67 -1.35 -18.91
C LEU A 37 4.19 -0.14 -19.71
N VAL A 38 3.40 -0.41 -20.74
CA VAL A 38 2.66 0.60 -21.52
C VAL A 38 1.17 0.26 -21.46
N ILE A 39 0.34 1.25 -21.15
CA ILE A 39 -1.12 1.09 -21.13
C ILE A 39 -1.64 1.33 -22.54
N GLU A 40 -2.19 0.30 -23.16
CA GLU A 40 -2.71 0.34 -24.53
C GLU A 40 -4.20 0.73 -24.53
N ASP A 41 -4.50 1.95 -24.07
CA ASP A 41 -5.85 2.54 -24.07
C ASP A 41 -6.03 3.64 -25.14
N GLY A 42 -4.96 3.98 -25.87
CA GLY A 42 -4.93 5.03 -26.88
C GLY A 42 -4.86 6.46 -26.34
N GLY A 43 -4.81 6.66 -25.03
CA GLY A 43 -4.80 7.99 -24.38
C GLY A 43 -3.46 8.39 -23.77
N ALA A 44 -2.40 7.58 -23.91
CA ALA A 44 -1.11 7.83 -23.26
C ALA A 44 -0.43 9.16 -23.65
N GLU A 45 -0.83 9.78 -24.77
CA GLU A 45 -0.33 11.10 -25.21
C GLU A 45 -1.21 12.27 -24.71
N ASP A 46 -2.36 11.98 -24.08
CA ASP A 46 -3.25 13.00 -23.55
C ASP A 46 -2.61 13.70 -22.35
N THR A 47 -2.17 14.94 -22.57
CA THR A 47 -1.50 15.73 -21.53
C THR A 47 -2.44 16.27 -20.44
N ASP A 48 -3.75 16.24 -20.71
CA ASP A 48 -4.81 16.48 -19.74
C ASP A 48 -5.55 15.16 -19.51
N PHE A 49 -5.43 14.61 -18.31
CA PHE A 49 -6.09 13.35 -17.97
C PHE A 49 -6.47 13.30 -16.49
N SER A 50 -7.17 12.26 -16.06
CA SER A 50 -7.40 12.03 -14.63
C SER A 50 -7.19 10.56 -14.29
N PHE A 51 -6.85 10.30 -13.04
CA PHE A 51 -6.73 8.94 -12.52
C PHE A 51 -7.31 8.85 -11.10
N LEU A 52 -7.66 7.63 -10.70
CA LEU A 52 -8.19 7.35 -9.38
C LEU A 52 -7.10 6.78 -8.48
N VAL A 53 -7.17 7.07 -7.18
CA VAL A 53 -6.26 6.52 -6.17
C VAL A 53 -7.06 5.95 -5.01
N VAL A 54 -6.72 4.72 -4.64
CA VAL A 54 -7.33 3.97 -3.55
C VAL A 54 -6.25 3.14 -2.84
N GLY A 55 -6.48 2.71 -1.61
CA GLY A 55 -5.50 1.97 -0.82
C GLY A 55 -6.13 1.35 0.40
N ASP A 56 -5.53 0.27 0.91
CA ASP A 56 -6.00 -0.39 2.15
C ASP A 56 -7.48 -0.81 2.01
N SER A 57 -7.76 -1.33 0.81
CA SER A 57 -9.08 -1.76 0.36
C SER A 57 -9.02 -3.27 0.23
N GLY A 58 -9.67 -3.98 1.14
CA GLY A 58 -9.58 -5.43 1.17
C GLY A 58 -10.30 -6.08 2.35
N SER A 59 -11.22 -5.35 2.98
CA SER A 59 -11.93 -5.80 4.18
C SER A 59 -13.14 -6.69 3.85
N GLY A 60 -13.65 -6.61 2.63
CA GLY A 60 -14.93 -7.21 2.24
C GLY A 60 -16.12 -6.64 3.01
N GLU A 61 -17.25 -7.34 2.91
CA GLU A 61 -18.45 -7.05 3.70
C GLU A 61 -18.26 -7.55 5.15
N HIS A 62 -18.45 -6.64 6.10
CA HIS A 62 -18.46 -6.98 7.52
C HIS A 62 -19.83 -6.65 8.11
N ARG A 63 -20.57 -7.66 8.60
CA ARG A 63 -21.84 -7.48 9.32
C ARG A 63 -22.86 -6.58 8.58
N GLY A 64 -23.17 -6.92 7.33
CA GLY A 64 -24.23 -6.26 6.56
C GLY A 64 -23.85 -4.92 5.93
N HIS A 65 -22.56 -4.57 5.90
CA HIS A 65 -22.08 -3.36 5.23
C HIS A 65 -20.67 -3.54 4.68
N SER A 66 -20.39 -2.90 3.55
CA SER A 66 -19.07 -2.92 2.91
C SER A 66 -18.63 -1.48 2.62
N PRO A 67 -17.75 -0.90 3.46
CA PRO A 67 -17.18 0.43 3.22
C PRO A 67 -16.46 0.49 1.87
N GLN A 68 -15.70 -0.56 1.56
CA GLN A 68 -15.01 -0.71 0.29
C GLN A 68 -15.97 -0.67 -0.90
N ARG A 69 -17.14 -1.33 -0.81
CA ARG A 69 -18.15 -1.26 -1.88
C ARG A 69 -18.72 0.15 -2.04
N GLN A 70 -18.98 0.86 -0.94
CA GLN A 70 -19.46 2.25 -0.99
C GLN A 70 -18.44 3.17 -1.65
N VAL A 71 -17.15 2.96 -1.39
CA VAL A 71 -16.07 3.69 -2.06
C VAL A 71 -16.02 3.33 -3.56
N ALA A 72 -16.07 2.03 -3.89
CA ALA A 72 -16.05 1.57 -5.27
C ALA A 72 -17.23 2.12 -6.10
N GLU A 73 -18.43 2.21 -5.53
CA GLU A 73 -19.59 2.82 -6.18
C GLU A 73 -19.39 4.29 -6.51
N GLN A 74 -18.77 5.06 -5.61
CA GLN A 74 -18.42 6.44 -5.91
C GLN A 74 -17.29 6.55 -6.95
N MET A 75 -16.33 5.62 -6.94
CA MET A 75 -15.27 5.55 -7.97
C MET A 75 -15.86 5.33 -9.37
N LEU A 76 -16.89 4.49 -9.49
CA LEU A 76 -17.57 4.24 -10.77
C LEU A 76 -18.16 5.52 -11.37
N ALA A 77 -18.71 6.41 -10.54
CA ALA A 77 -19.20 7.72 -11.01
C ALA A 77 -18.08 8.64 -11.54
N GLN A 78 -16.81 8.33 -11.23
CA GLN A 78 -15.63 9.05 -11.71
C GLN A 78 -14.87 8.31 -12.82
N GLN A 79 -15.28 7.08 -13.16
CA GLN A 79 -14.54 6.20 -14.06
C GLN A 79 -14.42 6.76 -15.48
N GLU A 80 -15.52 7.24 -16.07
CA GLU A 80 -15.55 7.76 -17.45
C GLU A 80 -14.59 8.95 -17.66
N ASN A 81 -14.36 9.72 -16.60
CA ASN A 81 -13.48 10.88 -16.61
C ASN A 81 -12.04 10.55 -16.19
N SER A 82 -11.73 9.28 -15.95
CA SER A 82 -10.43 8.80 -15.51
C SER A 82 -9.84 7.82 -16.52
N ARG A 83 -8.56 7.51 -16.39
CA ARG A 83 -7.82 6.61 -17.30
C ARG A 83 -7.41 5.30 -16.63
N PHE A 84 -7.06 5.36 -15.35
CA PHE A 84 -6.64 4.19 -14.58
C PHE A 84 -6.87 4.38 -13.08
N VAL A 85 -6.78 3.28 -12.32
CA VAL A 85 -6.73 3.27 -10.85
C VAL A 85 -5.32 2.92 -10.38
N LEU A 86 -4.76 3.71 -9.47
CA LEU A 86 -3.61 3.32 -8.65
C LEU A 86 -4.10 2.75 -7.33
N HIS A 87 -3.59 1.58 -6.93
CA HIS A 87 -3.89 0.98 -5.62
C HIS A 87 -2.64 0.89 -4.75
N THR A 88 -2.58 1.62 -3.65
CA THR A 88 -1.38 1.74 -2.80
C THR A 88 -1.19 0.55 -1.83
N GLY A 89 -1.53 -0.67 -2.25
CA GLY A 89 -1.36 -1.90 -1.45
C GLY A 89 -2.39 -2.20 -0.38
N ASP A 90 -2.21 -3.37 0.23
CA ASP A 90 -3.16 -4.07 1.09
C ASP A 90 -4.51 -4.29 0.38
N VAL A 91 -4.45 -5.09 -0.70
CA VAL A 91 -5.63 -5.42 -1.51
C VAL A 91 -6.52 -6.46 -0.83
N ILE A 92 -5.99 -7.23 0.13
CA ILE A 92 -6.74 -8.25 0.89
C ILE A 92 -6.29 -8.27 2.35
N TYR A 93 -7.25 -8.04 3.25
CA TYR A 93 -7.11 -8.26 4.69
C TYR A 93 -7.74 -9.60 5.11
N LEU A 94 -7.33 -10.21 6.23
CA LEU A 94 -6.25 -9.80 7.15
C LEU A 94 -4.90 -10.45 6.79
N VAL A 95 -4.94 -11.56 6.08
CA VAL A 95 -3.79 -12.20 5.44
C VAL A 95 -4.19 -12.36 3.99
N GLY A 96 -3.28 -12.08 3.05
CA GLY A 96 -3.54 -12.04 1.60
C GLY A 96 -3.91 -13.39 0.97
N ALA A 97 -4.89 -14.09 1.54
CA ALA A 97 -5.27 -15.44 1.24
C ALA A 97 -6.25 -15.47 0.06
N SER A 98 -6.13 -16.49 -0.79
CA SER A 98 -6.88 -16.57 -2.04
C SER A 98 -8.39 -16.71 -1.82
N GLU A 99 -8.81 -17.32 -0.72
CA GLU A 99 -10.23 -17.51 -0.37
C GLU A 99 -11.00 -16.20 -0.18
N TYR A 100 -10.32 -15.09 0.12
CA TYR A 100 -10.98 -13.81 0.35
C TYR A 100 -11.07 -12.93 -0.89
N TYR A 101 -10.37 -13.24 -1.98
CA TYR A 101 -10.38 -12.41 -3.19
C TYR A 101 -11.78 -12.20 -3.77
N LEU A 102 -12.65 -13.22 -3.73
CA LEU A 102 -14.01 -13.08 -4.23
C LEU A 102 -14.75 -11.96 -3.48
N LYS A 103 -14.82 -12.05 -2.15
CA LYS A 103 -15.60 -11.13 -1.32
C LYS A 103 -14.93 -9.79 -1.06
N ASN A 104 -13.60 -9.79 -0.99
CA ASN A 104 -12.83 -8.65 -0.52
C ASN A 104 -12.21 -7.83 -1.67
N PHE A 105 -12.29 -8.31 -2.92
CA PHE A 105 -11.78 -7.58 -4.08
C PHE A 105 -12.70 -7.68 -5.30
N ILE A 106 -13.00 -8.90 -5.77
CA ILE A 106 -13.77 -9.13 -7.00
C ILE A 106 -15.19 -8.57 -6.89
N GLU A 107 -15.94 -8.90 -5.84
CA GLU A 107 -17.31 -8.41 -5.65
C GLU A 107 -17.38 -6.87 -5.46
N PRO A 108 -16.52 -6.24 -4.63
CA PRO A 108 -16.48 -4.78 -4.51
C PRO A 108 -16.17 -4.05 -5.83
N TYR A 109 -15.24 -4.58 -6.63
CA TYR A 109 -14.74 -3.96 -7.86
C TYR A 109 -15.27 -4.60 -9.15
N ARG A 110 -16.37 -5.36 -9.09
CA ARG A 110 -16.86 -6.19 -10.20
C ARG A 110 -17.04 -5.41 -11.51
N GLU A 111 -17.45 -4.15 -11.46
CA GLU A 111 -17.65 -3.32 -12.66
C GLU A 111 -16.34 -2.95 -13.37
N PHE A 112 -15.18 -3.05 -12.68
CA PHE A 112 -13.86 -2.87 -13.27
C PHE A 112 -13.30 -4.16 -13.90
N LEU A 113 -14.02 -5.29 -13.79
CA LEU A 113 -13.59 -6.61 -14.25
C LEU A 113 -14.39 -7.10 -15.46
N VAL A 114 -13.71 -7.80 -16.36
CA VAL A 114 -14.38 -8.59 -17.41
C VAL A 114 -15.12 -9.76 -16.77
N GLY A 115 -16.41 -9.92 -17.08
CA GLY A 115 -17.27 -10.93 -16.46
C GLY A 115 -17.84 -10.53 -15.09
N GLY A 116 -17.72 -9.25 -14.71
CA GLY A 116 -18.18 -8.70 -13.43
C GLY A 116 -19.67 -8.85 -13.13
N GLU A 117 -20.49 -9.17 -14.13
CA GLU A 117 -21.90 -9.52 -13.94
C GLU A 117 -22.09 -10.86 -13.21
N ARG A 118 -21.04 -11.71 -13.19
CA ARG A 118 -20.99 -13.01 -12.49
C ARG A 118 -19.66 -13.14 -11.74
N PRO A 119 -19.44 -12.35 -10.67
CA PRO A 119 -18.18 -12.30 -9.95
C PRO A 119 -17.75 -13.67 -9.39
N GLU A 120 -18.70 -14.54 -9.05
CA GLU A 120 -18.46 -15.91 -8.57
C GLU A 120 -17.74 -16.82 -9.57
N LYS A 121 -17.72 -16.44 -10.86
CA LYS A 121 -17.03 -17.17 -11.93
C LYS A 121 -15.64 -16.65 -12.23
N ILE A 122 -15.24 -15.54 -11.63
CA ILE A 122 -13.91 -14.94 -11.84
C ILE A 122 -12.95 -15.56 -10.82
N PRO A 123 -12.02 -16.44 -11.24
CA PRO A 123 -10.98 -16.90 -10.33
C PRO A 123 -9.99 -15.77 -10.06
N TYR A 124 -9.53 -15.67 -8.82
CA TYR A 124 -8.61 -14.61 -8.38
C TYR A 124 -7.33 -14.51 -9.23
N ASP A 125 -6.85 -15.65 -9.76
CA ASP A 125 -5.61 -15.73 -10.51
C ASP A 125 -5.81 -15.57 -12.03
N ARG A 126 -7.02 -15.24 -12.49
CA ARG A 126 -7.32 -14.92 -13.90
C ARG A 126 -8.23 -13.69 -14.03
N MET A 127 -8.13 -12.76 -13.09
CA MET A 127 -8.79 -11.46 -13.22
C MET A 127 -8.27 -10.74 -14.46
N VAL A 128 -9.20 -10.21 -15.25
CA VAL A 128 -8.91 -9.33 -16.38
C VAL A 128 -9.69 -8.04 -16.15
N PHE A 129 -8.99 -6.91 -16.15
CA PHE A 129 -9.60 -5.62 -15.89
C PHE A 129 -10.09 -4.98 -17.19
N ASN A 130 -11.33 -4.48 -17.22
CA ASN A 130 -11.83 -3.70 -18.37
C ASN A 130 -11.39 -2.22 -18.32
N PHE A 131 -10.84 -1.80 -17.17
CA PHE A 131 -10.30 -0.47 -16.91
C PHE A 131 -8.99 -0.63 -16.15
N PRO A 132 -7.88 0.02 -16.55
CA PRO A 132 -6.58 -0.27 -15.95
C PRO A 132 -6.56 -0.10 -14.42
N PHE A 133 -6.04 -1.13 -13.75
CA PHE A 133 -5.94 -1.21 -12.30
C PHE A 133 -4.51 -1.61 -11.92
N LEU A 134 -3.79 -0.72 -11.24
CA LEU A 134 -2.34 -0.76 -11.08
C LEU A 134 -1.98 -0.77 -9.58
N PRO A 135 -1.96 -1.96 -8.94
CA PRO A 135 -1.61 -2.08 -7.53
C PRO A 135 -0.10 -2.14 -7.26
N THR A 136 0.28 -1.75 -6.05
CA THR A 136 1.52 -2.17 -5.36
C THR A 136 1.17 -3.17 -4.25
N PRO A 137 2.07 -4.07 -3.81
CA PRO A 137 1.81 -4.92 -2.66
C PRO A 137 1.92 -4.14 -1.33
N GLY A 138 1.04 -4.44 -0.37
CA GLY A 138 1.13 -4.02 1.03
C GLY A 138 1.61 -5.13 1.96
N ASN A 139 1.68 -4.88 3.27
CA ASN A 139 2.17 -5.87 4.23
C ASN A 139 1.20 -7.05 4.38
N HIS A 140 -0.11 -6.82 4.32
CA HIS A 140 -1.10 -7.90 4.41
C HIS A 140 -1.07 -8.82 3.19
N ASP A 141 -0.60 -8.32 2.05
CA ASP A 141 -0.38 -9.11 0.84
C ASP A 141 0.79 -10.09 0.97
N TYR A 142 1.70 -9.88 1.94
CA TYR A 142 2.80 -10.79 2.28
C TYR A 142 2.56 -11.62 3.53
N TYR A 143 1.62 -11.24 4.40
CA TYR A 143 1.40 -11.94 5.65
C TYR A 143 0.92 -13.38 5.44
N ASP A 144 1.48 -14.25 6.26
CA ASP A 144 1.14 -15.66 6.34
C ASP A 144 0.49 -16.01 7.68
N LEU A 145 -0.17 -17.16 7.73
CA LEU A 145 -0.65 -17.72 8.98
C LEU A 145 0.44 -18.58 9.64
N PRO A 146 0.66 -18.44 10.95
CA PRO A 146 1.55 -19.35 11.66
C PRO A 146 1.10 -20.81 11.47
N LEU A 147 2.05 -21.71 11.16
CA LEU A 147 1.77 -23.11 10.80
C LEU A 147 0.90 -23.85 11.83
N ALA A 148 1.15 -23.64 13.12
CA ALA A 148 0.38 -24.26 14.20
C ALA A 148 -1.08 -23.77 14.23
N LEU A 149 -1.32 -22.49 13.92
CA LEU A 149 -2.67 -21.93 13.83
C LEU A 149 -3.38 -22.44 12.58
N GLY A 150 -2.68 -22.56 11.44
CA GLY A 150 -3.24 -23.16 10.21
C GLY A 150 -3.72 -24.59 10.40
N LEU A 151 -2.96 -25.42 11.13
CA LEU A 151 -3.35 -26.79 11.49
C LEU A 151 -4.53 -26.85 12.46
N LEU A 152 -4.57 -25.98 13.47
CA LEU A 152 -5.70 -25.89 14.41
C LEU A 152 -6.98 -25.42 13.72
N VAL A 153 -6.89 -24.44 12.83
CA VAL A 153 -8.02 -23.99 12.00
C VAL A 153 -8.53 -25.17 11.19
N GLN A 154 -7.65 -25.89 10.48
CA GLN A 154 -7.98 -27.12 9.72
C GLN A 154 -8.70 -28.19 10.54
N ALA A 155 -8.24 -28.44 11.77
CA ALA A 155 -8.82 -29.47 12.63
C ALA A 155 -10.19 -29.08 13.22
N THR A 156 -10.50 -27.78 13.34
CA THR A 156 -11.68 -27.28 14.06
C THR A 156 -12.85 -26.88 13.18
N LEU A 157 -12.70 -26.84 11.86
CA LEU A 157 -13.76 -26.38 10.93
C LEU A 157 -15.12 -27.07 10.98
N PRO A 158 -15.23 -28.40 11.11
CA PRO A 158 -16.55 -29.02 11.26
C PRO A 158 -17.24 -28.56 12.55
N PHE A 159 -16.48 -28.16 13.58
CA PHE A 159 -16.98 -27.70 14.88
C PHE A 159 -17.13 -26.17 14.99
N ARG A 160 -16.47 -25.40 14.11
CA ARG A 160 -16.52 -23.92 14.11
C ARG A 160 -17.92 -23.37 13.78
N ARG A 161 -18.74 -24.14 13.04
CA ARG A 161 -20.17 -23.82 12.84
C ARG A 161 -21.01 -23.98 14.13
N LEU A 162 -20.56 -24.81 15.08
CA LEU A 162 -21.21 -25.00 16.38
C LEU A 162 -20.67 -24.04 17.46
N LEU A 163 -19.40 -23.66 17.37
CA LEU A 163 -18.73 -22.73 18.28
C LEU A 163 -18.71 -21.33 17.63
N GLN A 164 -19.77 -20.55 17.85
CA GLN A 164 -19.78 -19.11 17.54
C GLN A 164 -18.69 -18.43 18.38
N SER A 165 -17.46 -18.33 17.85
CA SER A 165 -16.39 -17.67 18.57
C SER A 165 -16.66 -16.16 18.59
N HIS A 166 -16.48 -15.54 19.77
CA HIS A 166 -16.86 -14.14 19.99
C HIS A 166 -15.99 -13.13 19.21
N LEU A 167 -14.81 -13.58 18.75
CA LEU A 167 -13.88 -12.86 17.90
C LEU A 167 -13.43 -13.78 16.74
N ASP A 168 -14.33 -14.09 15.82
CA ASP A 168 -13.92 -14.68 14.55
C ASP A 168 -13.18 -13.60 13.74
N PHE A 169 -11.85 -13.71 13.73
CA PHE A 169 -11.06 -13.12 12.67
C PHE A 169 -11.32 -13.92 11.40
N ASP A 170 -11.44 -13.24 10.25
CA ASP A 170 -11.46 -13.86 8.92
C ASP A 170 -10.06 -14.39 8.61
N ILE A 171 -9.60 -15.32 9.44
CA ILE A 171 -8.37 -16.06 9.29
C ILE A 171 -8.76 -17.25 8.42
N GLY A 172 -8.33 -17.14 7.17
CA GLY A 172 -8.36 -18.24 6.22
C GLY A 172 -7.58 -19.44 6.73
N TRP A 173 -7.44 -20.46 5.90
CA TRP A 173 -6.72 -21.68 6.26
C TRP A 173 -5.30 -21.62 5.71
N ARG A 174 -5.06 -20.68 4.79
CA ARG A 174 -3.80 -20.41 4.11
C ARG A 174 -3.46 -18.94 4.27
N GLY A 175 -2.17 -18.64 4.36
CA GLY A 175 -1.65 -17.28 4.25
C GLY A 175 -1.51 -16.84 2.80
N SER A 176 -0.83 -15.72 2.58
CA SER A 176 -0.48 -15.24 1.23
C SER A 176 0.48 -16.15 0.45
N GLY A 177 1.17 -17.06 1.14
CA GLY A 177 2.28 -17.84 0.62
C GLY A 177 3.46 -16.94 0.25
N GLN A 178 3.87 -16.05 1.17
CA GLN A 178 4.92 -15.05 0.93
C GLN A 178 4.62 -14.19 -0.32
N GLY A 179 3.39 -13.67 -0.44
CA GLY A 179 2.94 -12.87 -1.57
C GLY A 179 2.59 -13.63 -2.85
N LYS A 180 2.51 -14.97 -2.81
CA LYS A 180 2.16 -15.80 -3.98
C LYS A 180 0.79 -15.45 -4.52
N VAL A 181 -0.19 -15.27 -3.65
CA VAL A 181 -1.56 -14.99 -4.05
C VAL A 181 -1.65 -13.63 -4.77
N TYR A 182 -1.05 -12.58 -4.19
CA TYR A 182 -0.92 -11.27 -4.85
C TYR A 182 -0.25 -11.39 -6.22
N ALA A 183 0.88 -12.09 -6.29
CA ALA A 183 1.61 -12.27 -7.54
C ALA A 183 0.74 -12.96 -8.62
N GLN A 184 0.01 -14.00 -8.26
CA GLN A 184 -0.88 -14.70 -9.18
C GLN A 184 -2.10 -13.87 -9.60
N ALA A 185 -2.56 -12.97 -8.74
CA ALA A 185 -3.68 -12.06 -9.03
C ALA A 185 -3.28 -10.94 -9.98
N PHE A 186 -2.10 -10.34 -9.83
CA PHE A 186 -1.74 -9.10 -10.54
C PHE A 186 -0.48 -9.18 -11.40
N LEU A 187 0.52 -9.96 -11.02
CA LEU A 187 1.79 -10.01 -11.75
C LEU A 187 1.75 -11.04 -12.88
N ASP A 188 2.59 -10.82 -13.89
CA ASP A 188 2.84 -11.80 -14.94
C ASP A 188 3.80 -12.88 -14.46
N CYS A 189 3.25 -13.93 -13.83
CA CYS A 189 4.03 -15.01 -13.24
C CYS A 189 4.54 -16.00 -14.32
N LEU A 190 5.63 -15.65 -14.99
CA LEU A 190 6.27 -16.47 -16.03
C LEU A 190 6.66 -17.88 -15.56
N ASN A 191 6.89 -18.08 -14.25
CA ASN A 191 7.21 -19.40 -13.71
C ASN A 191 6.05 -20.42 -13.78
N ARG A 192 4.84 -19.98 -14.11
CA ARG A 192 3.66 -20.84 -14.32
C ARG A 192 3.62 -21.44 -15.72
N LEU A 193 4.44 -20.93 -16.64
CA LEU A 193 4.52 -21.42 -18.01
C LEU A 193 5.39 -22.68 -18.04
N GLY A 194 4.81 -23.79 -18.52
CA GLY A 194 5.37 -25.14 -18.34
C GLY A 194 6.57 -25.51 -19.21
N SER A 195 7.02 -24.63 -20.10
CA SER A 195 8.19 -24.87 -20.96
C SER A 195 8.86 -23.57 -21.43
N PRO A 196 10.15 -23.59 -21.78
CA PRO A 196 10.84 -22.46 -22.42
C PRO A 196 10.13 -21.95 -23.68
N GLN A 197 9.55 -22.85 -24.49
CA GLN A 197 8.80 -22.48 -25.70
C GLN A 197 7.52 -21.71 -25.37
N ALA A 198 6.80 -22.12 -24.32
CA ALA A 198 5.61 -21.41 -23.87
C ALA A 198 5.97 -20.01 -23.33
N ILE A 199 7.12 -19.88 -22.65
CA ILE A 199 7.63 -18.58 -22.20
C ILE A 199 7.99 -17.70 -23.39
N ALA A 200 8.76 -18.22 -24.35
CA ALA A 200 9.12 -17.48 -25.56
C ALA A 200 7.87 -16.95 -26.29
N GLN A 201 6.88 -17.82 -26.55
CA GLN A 201 5.63 -17.42 -27.20
C GLN A 201 4.85 -16.38 -26.39
N HIS A 202 4.80 -16.53 -25.06
CA HIS A 202 4.13 -15.57 -24.16
C HIS A 202 4.81 -14.20 -24.21
N LEU A 203 6.14 -14.16 -24.14
CA LEU A 203 6.93 -12.93 -24.26
C LEU A 203 6.69 -12.26 -25.63
N ASP A 204 6.74 -13.03 -26.71
CA ASP A 204 6.50 -12.53 -28.08
C ASP A 204 5.06 -12.02 -28.30
N THR A 205 4.11 -12.46 -27.46
CA THR A 205 2.71 -12.04 -27.51
C THR A 205 2.46 -10.78 -26.68
N HIS A 206 3.00 -10.71 -25.46
CA HIS A 206 2.61 -9.71 -24.46
C HIS A 206 3.67 -8.64 -24.16
N TYR A 207 4.96 -8.91 -24.46
CA TYR A 207 6.06 -7.95 -24.25
C TYR A 207 6.47 -7.32 -25.58
N THR A 208 5.52 -6.62 -26.20
CA THR A 208 5.67 -6.08 -27.56
C THR A 208 5.75 -4.55 -27.60
N ALA A 209 5.45 -3.88 -26.49
CA ALA A 209 5.49 -2.42 -26.42
C ALA A 209 6.94 -1.91 -26.40
N LYS A 210 7.28 -0.97 -27.29
CA LYS A 210 8.63 -0.43 -27.40
C LYS A 210 8.81 0.81 -26.54
N THR A 211 9.91 0.85 -25.80
CA THR A 211 10.31 1.97 -24.95
C THR A 211 11.79 2.30 -25.20
N ASP A 212 12.27 3.40 -24.62
CA ASP A 212 13.69 3.78 -24.60
C ASP A 212 14.60 2.72 -23.95
N THR A 213 14.04 1.81 -23.15
CA THR A 213 14.77 0.74 -22.46
C THR A 213 14.60 -0.65 -23.07
N GLY A 214 13.90 -0.75 -24.20
CA GLY A 214 13.71 -2.00 -24.93
C GLY A 214 12.24 -2.38 -25.12
N LEU A 215 11.96 -3.68 -25.11
CA LEU A 215 10.60 -4.19 -25.13
C LEU A 215 10.03 -4.21 -23.72
N SER A 216 8.73 -3.99 -23.58
CA SER A 216 8.06 -3.93 -22.28
C SER A 216 6.68 -4.56 -22.36
N LEU A 217 6.10 -4.85 -21.19
CA LEU A 217 4.77 -5.44 -21.10
C LEU A 217 3.72 -4.47 -21.66
N ARG A 218 2.90 -4.96 -22.60
CA ARG A 218 1.74 -4.24 -23.11
C ARG A 218 0.54 -4.57 -22.25
N TYR A 219 0.05 -3.60 -21.49
CA TYR A 219 -1.15 -3.73 -20.67
C TYR A 219 -2.37 -3.41 -21.54
N GLU A 220 -3.20 -4.42 -21.83
CA GLU A 220 -4.33 -4.34 -22.75
C GLU A 220 -5.64 -4.48 -21.96
N PRO A 221 -6.34 -3.38 -21.64
CA PRO A 221 -7.63 -3.44 -20.94
C PRO A 221 -8.61 -4.36 -21.66
N GLY A 222 -9.24 -5.24 -20.89
CA GLY A 222 -10.18 -6.25 -21.37
C GLY A 222 -9.54 -7.52 -21.92
N GLN A 223 -8.21 -7.59 -22.07
CA GLN A 223 -7.52 -8.73 -22.67
C GLN A 223 -6.37 -9.27 -21.82
N PHE A 224 -5.36 -8.44 -21.53
CA PHE A 224 -4.17 -8.84 -20.79
C PHE A 224 -3.72 -7.71 -19.85
N THR A 225 -4.10 -7.84 -18.58
CA THR A 225 -3.97 -6.77 -17.58
C THR A 225 -3.04 -7.16 -16.43
N ARG A 226 -1.87 -7.71 -16.77
CA ARG A 226 -0.84 -8.10 -15.79
C ARG A 226 0.18 -6.99 -15.58
N LEU A 227 0.87 -7.04 -14.45
CA LEU A 227 2.00 -6.17 -14.13
C LEU A 227 3.31 -6.93 -14.32
N PRO A 228 4.38 -6.26 -14.77
CA PRO A 228 5.63 -6.93 -15.12
C PRO A 228 6.43 -7.37 -13.88
N ASN A 229 6.31 -6.65 -12.76
CA ASN A 229 7.06 -6.90 -11.53
C ASN A 229 6.39 -6.22 -10.32
N ARG A 230 6.85 -6.50 -9.10
CA ARG A 230 6.34 -5.92 -7.83
C ARG A 230 6.62 -4.42 -7.71
N TYR A 231 7.65 -3.94 -8.41
CA TYR A 231 7.98 -2.53 -8.62
C TYR A 231 8.09 -2.30 -10.13
N TYR A 232 7.57 -1.20 -10.63
CA TYR A 232 7.49 -0.94 -12.07
C TYR A 232 7.28 0.56 -12.35
N THR A 233 7.46 0.93 -13.61
CA THR A 233 7.18 2.28 -14.10
C THR A 233 6.38 2.25 -15.41
N PHE A 234 5.61 3.31 -15.63
CA PHE A 234 4.92 3.58 -16.89
C PHE A 234 4.82 5.09 -17.09
N ARG A 235 4.61 5.51 -18.33
CA ARG A 235 4.40 6.91 -18.70
C ARG A 235 2.99 7.12 -19.21
N TYR A 236 2.34 8.20 -18.76
CA TYR A 236 1.04 8.61 -19.27
C TYR A 236 0.92 10.15 -19.27
N GLY A 237 0.55 10.75 -20.40
CA GLY A 237 0.44 12.21 -20.56
C GLY A 237 1.75 12.96 -20.28
N GLY A 238 2.90 12.32 -20.50
CA GLY A 238 4.23 12.85 -20.16
C GLY A 238 4.56 12.81 -18.66
N ILE A 239 3.76 12.14 -17.83
CA ILE A 239 4.04 11.90 -16.41
C ILE A 239 4.63 10.49 -16.25
N ASP A 240 5.78 10.38 -15.61
CA ASP A 240 6.34 9.10 -15.20
C ASP A 240 5.79 8.69 -13.84
N PHE A 241 5.25 7.48 -13.75
CA PHE A 241 4.76 6.88 -12.51
C PHE A 241 5.72 5.80 -12.04
N PHE A 242 6.09 5.81 -10.76
CA PHE A 242 7.01 4.85 -10.15
C PHE A 242 6.32 4.10 -9.01
N ALA A 243 6.02 2.83 -9.27
CA ALA A 243 5.41 1.91 -8.31
C ALA A 243 6.51 1.23 -7.48
N LEU A 244 6.48 1.34 -6.15
CA LEU A 244 7.46 0.68 -5.28
C LEU A 244 6.82 -0.35 -4.37
N ASP A 245 7.54 -1.46 -4.16
CA ASP A 245 7.27 -2.39 -3.08
C ASP A 245 8.03 -1.96 -1.82
N SER A 246 7.39 -1.12 -1.03
CA SER A 246 7.91 -0.66 0.27
C SER A 246 8.15 -1.78 1.30
N ASN A 247 7.61 -3.00 1.10
CA ASN A 247 7.81 -4.12 2.02
C ASN A 247 9.23 -4.66 2.03
N THR A 248 10.04 -4.31 1.02
CA THR A 248 11.38 -4.87 0.83
C THR A 248 12.49 -3.90 1.25
N PHE A 249 12.14 -2.70 1.69
CA PHE A 249 13.09 -1.72 2.24
C PHE A 249 12.57 -1.03 3.52
N ASN A 250 11.61 -1.63 4.22
CA ASN A 250 11.05 -1.11 5.48
C ASN A 250 11.68 -1.70 6.75
N ALA A 251 12.79 -2.44 6.64
CA ALA A 251 13.49 -2.94 7.82
C ALA A 251 13.91 -1.78 8.75
N PRO A 252 13.54 -1.80 10.05
CA PRO A 252 14.00 -0.79 11.00
C PRO A 252 15.52 -0.66 11.03
N LEU A 253 16.01 0.54 11.36
CA LEU A 253 17.44 0.76 11.55
C LEU A 253 17.91 0.06 12.84
N PRO A 254 19.14 -0.49 12.88
CA PRO A 254 19.67 -1.11 14.08
C PRO A 254 19.74 -0.12 15.25
N LEU A 255 19.36 -0.60 16.44
CA LEU A 255 19.49 0.21 17.65
C LEU A 255 20.97 0.38 18.03
N PRO A 256 21.44 1.61 18.30
CA PRO A 256 22.83 1.83 18.70
C PRO A 256 23.22 1.02 19.93
N THR A 257 24.48 0.59 20.01
CA THR A 257 25.03 -0.11 21.19
C THR A 257 25.43 0.86 22.32
N THR A 258 25.20 2.17 22.15
CA THR A 258 25.49 3.22 23.12
C THR A 258 24.63 3.09 24.39
N GLY A 259 24.94 3.88 25.43
CA GLY A 259 24.12 3.93 26.64
C GLY A 259 22.65 4.32 26.35
N GLU A 260 22.46 5.30 25.47
CA GLU A 260 21.14 5.74 25.01
C GLU A 260 20.40 4.66 24.21
N GLY A 261 21.08 3.99 23.28
CA GLY A 261 20.46 2.91 22.51
C GLY A 261 20.05 1.72 23.38
N ARG A 262 20.82 1.41 24.45
CA ARG A 262 20.41 0.42 25.46
C ARG A 262 19.21 0.88 26.28
N ALA A 263 19.13 2.15 26.65
CA ALA A 263 17.97 2.70 27.36
C ALA A 263 16.71 2.65 26.47
N TYR A 264 16.83 3.01 25.20
CA TYR A 264 15.72 2.94 24.24
C TYR A 264 15.27 1.49 23.98
N ARG A 265 16.21 0.54 23.90
CA ARG A 265 15.89 -0.90 23.82
C ARG A 265 15.01 -1.34 25.01
N HIS A 266 15.33 -0.90 26.23
CA HIS A 266 14.53 -1.21 27.41
C HIS A 266 13.12 -0.59 27.34
N VAL A 267 12.98 0.62 26.79
CA VAL A 267 11.67 1.24 26.54
C VAL A 267 10.84 0.40 25.57
N LEU A 268 11.43 -0.06 24.47
CA LEU A 268 10.77 -0.92 23.49
C LEU A 268 10.33 -2.27 24.09
N GLU A 269 11.20 -2.91 24.89
CA GLU A 269 10.86 -4.15 25.60
C GLU A 269 9.67 -3.96 26.55
N LYS A 270 9.66 -2.86 27.30
CA LYS A 270 8.55 -2.52 28.19
C LYS A 270 7.25 -2.29 27.41
N GLN A 271 7.31 -1.51 26.32
CA GLN A 271 6.16 -1.26 25.45
C GLN A 271 5.60 -2.56 24.85
N ARG A 272 6.47 -3.46 24.39
CA ARG A 272 6.06 -4.78 23.88
C ARG A 272 5.27 -5.57 24.93
N ASP A 273 5.73 -5.56 26.17
CA ASP A 273 5.08 -6.29 27.27
C ASP A 273 3.74 -5.63 27.66
N GLU A 274 3.66 -4.30 27.66
CA GLU A 274 2.41 -3.53 27.86
C GLU A 274 1.39 -3.82 26.75
N LEU A 275 1.80 -3.89 25.48
CA LEU A 275 0.92 -4.24 24.36
C LEU A 275 0.35 -5.67 24.51
N GLU A 276 1.17 -6.63 24.95
CA GLU A 276 0.69 -8.00 25.19
C GLU A 276 -0.32 -8.03 26.35
N GLN A 277 -0.10 -7.27 27.43
CA GLN A 277 -1.07 -7.15 28.53
C GLN A 277 -2.41 -6.56 28.06
N GLN A 278 -2.37 -5.46 27.29
CA GLN A 278 -3.58 -4.84 26.72
C GLN A 278 -4.35 -5.82 25.82
N LYS A 279 -3.62 -6.61 25.02
CA LYS A 279 -4.22 -7.65 24.19
C LYS A 279 -4.92 -8.71 25.03
N GLN A 280 -4.30 -9.20 26.11
CA GLN A 280 -4.95 -10.18 27.00
C GLN A 280 -6.22 -9.61 27.64
N GLN A 281 -6.21 -8.32 28.02
CA GLN A 281 -7.39 -7.65 28.57
C GLN A 281 -8.53 -7.54 27.54
N ILE A 282 -8.21 -7.21 26.28
CA ILE A 282 -9.20 -7.15 25.20
C ILE A 282 -9.78 -8.53 24.93
N LEU A 283 -8.94 -9.57 24.86
CA LEU A 283 -9.40 -10.95 24.67
C LEU A 283 -10.34 -11.37 25.82
N ALA A 284 -9.95 -11.11 27.08
CA ALA A 284 -10.77 -11.43 28.25
C ALA A 284 -12.11 -10.65 28.27
N THR A 285 -12.12 -9.40 27.84
CA THR A 285 -13.36 -8.61 27.78
C THR A 285 -14.26 -9.07 26.64
N SER A 286 -13.70 -9.48 25.50
CA SER A 286 -14.46 -9.90 24.33
C SER A 286 -15.32 -11.14 24.57
N THR A 287 -14.90 -12.05 25.46
CA THR A 287 -15.67 -13.26 25.82
C THR A 287 -16.93 -12.96 26.61
N THR A 288 -17.03 -11.75 27.20
CA THR A 288 -18.20 -11.31 27.97
C THR A 288 -19.31 -10.69 27.11
N LEU A 289 -18.99 -10.31 25.86
CA LEU A 289 -19.90 -9.61 24.95
C LEU A 289 -20.68 -10.60 24.08
N LYS A 290 -21.94 -10.33 23.79
CA LYS A 290 -22.84 -11.16 22.97
C LYS A 290 -22.87 -10.67 21.51
N PRO A 291 -22.40 -11.47 20.54
CA PRO A 291 -22.37 -11.08 19.12
C PRO A 291 -23.75 -10.79 18.51
N ASN A 292 -24.81 -11.35 19.09
CA ASN A 292 -26.17 -11.24 18.57
C ASN A 292 -26.87 -9.93 18.98
N GLN A 293 -26.27 -9.14 19.87
CA GLN A 293 -26.78 -7.82 20.26
C GLN A 293 -26.10 -6.72 19.43
N PRO A 294 -26.83 -5.85 18.72
CA PRO A 294 -26.23 -4.89 17.79
C PRO A 294 -25.18 -3.94 18.39
N GLU A 295 -25.36 -3.49 19.64
CA GLU A 295 -24.40 -2.60 20.31
C GLU A 295 -23.13 -3.33 20.76
N GLU A 296 -23.29 -4.53 21.32
CA GLU A 296 -22.16 -5.36 21.75
C GLU A 296 -21.38 -5.90 20.54
N ALA A 297 -22.06 -6.18 19.43
CA ALA A 297 -21.42 -6.44 18.15
C ALA A 297 -20.51 -5.28 17.76
N GLU A 298 -21.02 -4.05 17.66
CA GLU A 298 -20.17 -2.90 17.29
C GLU A 298 -18.95 -2.73 18.22
N ARG A 299 -19.08 -3.00 19.52
CA ARG A 299 -17.95 -3.04 20.44
C ARG A 299 -16.94 -4.15 20.11
N LEU A 300 -17.41 -5.36 19.78
CA LEU A 300 -16.54 -6.46 19.33
C LEU A 300 -15.76 -6.11 18.06
N ASP A 301 -16.34 -5.35 17.13
CA ASP A 301 -15.64 -4.89 15.93
C ASP A 301 -14.53 -3.88 16.26
N ASP A 302 -14.83 -2.91 17.13
CA ASP A 302 -13.81 -1.98 17.63
C ASP A 302 -12.67 -2.71 18.35
N MET A 303 -12.99 -3.77 19.10
CA MET A 303 -12.01 -4.60 19.80
C MET A 303 -11.17 -5.44 18.83
N ARG A 304 -11.77 -6.03 17.79
CA ARG A 304 -11.05 -6.75 16.72
C ARG A 304 -10.05 -5.82 16.04
N THR A 305 -10.53 -4.63 15.65
CA THR A 305 -9.71 -3.54 15.13
C THR A 305 -8.55 -3.19 16.07
N LYS A 306 -8.82 -3.07 17.38
CA LYS A 306 -7.78 -2.70 18.35
C LYS A 306 -6.76 -3.81 18.54
N LEU A 307 -7.16 -5.08 18.54
CA LEU A 307 -6.25 -6.22 18.62
C LEU A 307 -5.26 -6.22 17.45
N GLU A 308 -5.73 -5.97 16.24
CA GLU A 308 -4.87 -5.88 15.07
C GLU A 308 -3.86 -4.73 15.18
N GLN A 309 -4.28 -3.54 15.62
CA GLN A 309 -3.36 -2.43 15.89
C GLN A 309 -2.26 -2.82 16.90
N LEU A 310 -2.64 -3.51 17.97
CA LEU A 310 -1.70 -3.93 19.01
C LEU A 310 -0.72 -4.98 18.47
N GLU A 311 -1.18 -5.93 17.67
CA GLU A 311 -0.32 -6.94 17.04
C GLU A 311 0.67 -6.32 16.05
N GLU A 312 0.22 -5.36 15.25
CA GLU A 312 1.08 -4.67 14.30
C GLU A 312 2.14 -3.82 15.00
N ALA A 313 1.75 -3.04 16.02
CA ALA A 313 2.69 -2.26 16.84
C ALA A 313 3.70 -3.18 17.54
N LYS A 314 3.25 -4.33 18.04
CA LYS A 314 4.12 -5.34 18.65
C LYS A 314 5.09 -5.92 17.61
N LEU A 315 4.63 -6.23 16.41
CA LEU A 315 5.47 -6.74 15.33
C LEU A 315 6.54 -5.72 14.91
N ASP A 316 6.19 -4.44 14.80
CA ASP A 316 7.15 -3.37 14.54
C ASP A 316 8.22 -3.29 15.65
N ILE A 317 7.83 -3.34 16.92
CA ILE A 317 8.77 -3.37 18.05
C ILE A 317 9.67 -4.62 18.01
N GLU A 318 9.10 -5.81 17.74
CA GLU A 318 9.88 -7.04 17.59
C GLU A 318 10.92 -6.91 16.48
N LYS A 319 10.58 -6.27 15.35
CA LYS A 319 11.53 -5.97 14.27
C LYS A 319 12.60 -4.98 14.68
N GLN A 320 12.25 -3.89 15.38
CA GLN A 320 13.21 -2.92 15.90
C GLN A 320 14.22 -3.58 16.86
N LEU A 321 13.74 -4.44 17.76
CA LEU A 321 14.58 -5.15 18.73
C LEU A 321 15.51 -6.17 18.06
N ALA A 322 15.05 -6.80 16.98
CA ALA A 322 15.80 -7.80 16.21
C ALA A 322 16.68 -7.21 15.10
N ALA A 323 16.54 -5.91 14.77
CA ALA A 323 17.30 -5.28 13.70
C ALA A 323 18.80 -5.25 14.01
N ASP A 324 19.60 -5.68 13.03
CA ASP A 324 21.06 -5.65 13.04
C ASP A 324 21.60 -5.19 11.67
N GLU A 325 22.92 -5.00 11.58
CA GLU A 325 23.60 -4.53 10.35
C GLU A 325 23.50 -5.51 9.17
N THR A 326 23.08 -6.75 9.42
CA THR A 326 22.97 -7.81 8.41
C THR A 326 21.58 -7.91 7.79
N VAL A 327 20.62 -7.10 8.25
CA VAL A 327 19.26 -7.12 7.73
C VAL A 327 19.25 -6.75 6.25
N VAL A 328 18.76 -7.69 5.43
CA VAL A 328 18.64 -7.51 3.98
C VAL A 328 17.66 -6.38 3.66
N VAL A 329 18.11 -5.45 2.83
CA VAL A 329 17.34 -4.38 2.23
C VAL A 329 17.45 -4.52 0.72
N ASP A 330 16.37 -4.23 0.01
CA ASP A 330 16.28 -4.32 -1.43
C ASP A 330 17.00 -3.19 -2.17
N GLN A 331 18.33 -3.25 -2.14
CA GLN A 331 19.18 -2.25 -2.79
C GLN A 331 18.95 -2.20 -4.31
N GLU A 332 18.62 -3.34 -4.95
CA GLU A 332 18.29 -3.41 -6.37
C GLU A 332 17.14 -2.46 -6.73
N GLN A 333 16.04 -2.48 -5.97
CA GLN A 333 14.92 -1.58 -6.20
C GLN A 333 15.26 -0.11 -5.89
N LEU A 334 16.03 0.16 -4.84
CA LEU A 334 16.42 1.54 -4.48
C LEU A 334 17.34 2.15 -5.54
N ASP A 335 18.30 1.36 -6.05
CA ASP A 335 19.18 1.77 -7.15
C ASP A 335 18.40 1.91 -8.45
N TRP A 336 17.46 1.01 -8.73
CA TRP A 336 16.53 1.14 -9.85
C TRP A 336 15.78 2.47 -9.79
N LEU A 337 15.18 2.82 -8.64
CA LEU A 337 14.45 4.08 -8.48
C LEU A 337 15.35 5.28 -8.72
N LYS A 338 16.58 5.26 -8.16
CA LYS A 338 17.58 6.31 -8.37
C LYS A 338 17.83 6.52 -9.87
N GLN A 339 18.16 5.44 -10.59
CA GLN A 339 18.49 5.52 -12.02
C GLN A 339 17.29 5.99 -12.84
N ARG A 340 16.09 5.46 -12.55
CA ARG A 340 14.88 5.84 -13.27
C ARG A 340 14.48 7.29 -13.08
N LEU A 341 14.67 7.85 -11.88
CA LEU A 341 14.45 9.27 -11.65
C LEU A 341 15.44 10.14 -12.43
N ILE A 342 16.73 9.75 -12.46
CA ILE A 342 17.76 10.46 -13.25
C ILE A 342 17.41 10.41 -14.75
N GLU A 343 17.13 9.22 -15.29
CA GLU A 343 16.70 9.03 -16.69
C GLU A 343 15.45 9.84 -17.03
N SER A 344 14.47 9.83 -16.13
CA SER A 344 13.24 10.59 -16.26
C SER A 344 13.50 12.11 -16.33
N TRP A 345 14.49 12.62 -15.59
CA TRP A 345 14.93 14.02 -15.66
C TRP A 345 15.63 14.38 -16.97
N HIS A 346 16.38 13.46 -17.55
CA HIS A 346 17.03 13.66 -18.84
C HIS A 346 16.12 13.45 -20.05
N THR A 347 14.91 12.92 -19.85
CA THR A 347 13.96 12.68 -20.92
C THR A 347 13.09 13.91 -21.20
N GLU A 348 13.26 14.53 -22.37
CA GLU A 348 12.57 15.78 -22.73
C GLU A 348 11.04 15.70 -22.68
N ALA A 349 10.48 14.56 -23.12
CA ALA A 349 9.05 14.29 -23.12
C ALA A 349 8.44 14.18 -21.70
N VAL A 350 9.27 13.99 -20.67
CA VAL A 350 8.80 13.96 -19.29
C VAL A 350 8.61 15.38 -18.79
N ARG A 351 7.45 15.57 -18.17
CA ARG A 351 7.05 16.84 -17.57
C ARG A 351 6.79 16.71 -16.08
N GLY A 352 6.49 15.52 -15.56
CA GLY A 352 6.36 15.29 -14.11
C GLY A 352 6.57 13.83 -13.70
N ARG A 353 6.67 13.60 -12.39
CA ARG A 353 7.09 12.36 -11.75
C ARG A 353 6.22 12.10 -10.53
N VAL A 354 5.59 10.93 -10.48
CA VAL A 354 4.73 10.49 -9.38
C VAL A 354 5.26 9.19 -8.79
N LEU A 355 5.50 9.16 -7.48
CA LEU A 355 5.83 7.91 -6.77
C LEU A 355 4.57 7.37 -6.10
N TYR A 356 4.38 6.05 -6.10
CA TYR A 356 3.33 5.41 -5.29
C TYR A 356 3.74 4.05 -4.73
N PHE A 357 3.40 3.82 -3.46
CA PHE A 357 3.79 2.63 -2.71
C PHE A 357 2.99 2.48 -1.41
N HIS A 358 3.16 1.40 -0.66
CA HIS A 358 2.27 1.13 0.48
C HIS A 358 2.56 1.94 1.76
N HIS A 359 3.74 1.84 2.35
CA HIS A 359 3.98 2.39 3.70
C HIS A 359 4.44 3.86 3.66
N PRO A 360 3.79 4.80 4.36
CA PRO A 360 4.11 6.22 4.32
C PRO A 360 5.39 6.56 5.10
N PRO A 361 6.30 7.40 4.57
CA PRO A 361 7.42 7.95 5.33
C PRO A 361 7.01 9.13 6.23
N TYR A 362 5.93 9.83 5.87
CA TYR A 362 5.36 10.95 6.61
C TYR A 362 3.86 10.73 6.80
N VAL A 363 3.41 10.73 8.05
CA VAL A 363 2.01 10.49 8.42
C VAL A 363 1.77 11.00 9.84
N THR A 364 0.60 11.59 10.11
CA THR A 364 0.19 11.99 11.48
C THR A 364 -0.89 11.09 12.07
N GLU A 365 -1.23 10.00 11.39
CA GLU A 365 -2.06 8.92 11.94
C GLU A 365 -1.42 8.36 13.22
N ALA A 366 -2.24 8.20 14.26
CA ALA A 366 -1.82 7.93 15.63
C ALA A 366 -0.99 6.64 15.84
N THR A 367 -1.10 5.65 14.97
CA THR A 367 -0.42 4.35 15.11
C THR A 367 0.83 4.18 14.26
N LYS A 368 0.95 4.87 13.12
CA LYS A 368 2.09 4.68 12.19
C LYS A 368 3.22 5.70 12.35
N TRP A 369 2.93 6.92 12.80
CA TRP A 369 3.86 8.06 12.69
C TRP A 369 5.26 7.86 13.33
N HIS A 370 5.37 6.99 14.33
CA HIS A 370 6.59 6.71 15.09
C HIS A 370 7.11 5.27 14.90
N GLN A 371 6.52 4.49 14.00
CA GLN A 371 6.95 3.11 13.78
C GLN A 371 8.36 3.06 13.21
N GLY A 372 9.12 2.05 13.63
CA GLY A 372 10.47 1.80 13.12
C GLY A 372 10.47 1.63 11.60
N GLN A 373 9.47 0.93 11.05
CA GLN A 373 9.28 0.75 9.62
C GLN A 373 9.04 2.06 8.86
N THR A 374 8.20 2.97 9.39
CA THR A 374 7.96 4.30 8.80
C THR A 374 9.22 5.14 8.72
N LEU A 375 9.99 5.19 9.82
CA LEU A 375 11.26 5.93 9.86
C LEU A 375 12.32 5.32 8.93
N ALA A 376 12.38 3.99 8.85
CA ALA A 376 13.24 3.25 7.94
C ALA A 376 13.00 3.59 6.46
N ILE A 377 11.74 3.69 6.06
CA ILE A 377 11.37 4.06 4.68
C ILE A 377 11.76 5.50 4.40
N ARG A 378 11.44 6.41 5.33
CA ARG A 378 11.84 7.83 5.22
C ARG A 378 13.34 7.95 5.00
N HIS A 379 14.14 7.29 5.85
CA HIS A 379 15.59 7.32 5.76
C HIS A 379 16.10 6.84 4.39
N ARG A 380 15.63 5.69 3.91
CA ARG A 380 16.11 5.11 2.65
C ARG A 380 15.64 5.86 1.42
N LEU A 381 14.40 6.35 1.40
CA LEU A 381 13.93 7.21 0.31
C LEU A 381 14.69 8.53 0.28
N ARG A 382 14.97 9.15 1.43
CA ARG A 382 15.83 10.34 1.49
C ARG A 382 17.20 10.08 0.88
N GLN A 383 17.85 8.97 1.22
CA GLN A 383 19.14 8.61 0.62
C GLN A 383 19.07 8.49 -0.91
N VAL A 384 17.99 7.88 -1.44
CA VAL A 384 17.78 7.81 -2.89
C VAL A 384 17.60 9.20 -3.48
N LEU A 385 16.71 10.02 -2.93
CA LEU A 385 16.42 11.36 -3.45
C LEU A 385 17.64 12.28 -3.34
N ASP A 386 18.41 12.21 -2.25
CA ASP A 386 19.66 12.94 -2.06
C ASP A 386 20.69 12.54 -3.12
N ALA A 387 20.81 11.24 -3.42
CA ALA A 387 21.70 10.76 -4.45
C ALA A 387 21.27 11.20 -5.87
N VAL A 388 19.97 11.22 -6.15
CA VAL A 388 19.44 11.77 -7.42
C VAL A 388 19.73 13.27 -7.51
N ALA A 389 19.45 14.04 -6.46
CA ALA A 389 19.71 15.48 -6.44
C ALA A 389 21.20 15.81 -6.59
N ALA A 390 22.08 15.02 -5.98
CA ALA A 390 23.52 15.16 -6.13
C ALA A 390 23.99 14.91 -7.58
N GLU A 391 23.41 13.92 -8.26
CA GLU A 391 23.73 13.60 -9.66
C GLU A 391 23.21 14.67 -10.63
N LEU A 392 21.96 15.11 -10.45
CA LEU A 392 21.33 16.10 -11.35
C LEU A 392 21.87 17.52 -11.14
N GLY A 393 22.36 17.83 -9.94
CA GLY A 393 22.75 19.19 -9.56
C GLY A 393 21.54 20.13 -9.45
N PRO A 394 21.72 21.45 -9.67
CA PRO A 394 20.64 22.42 -9.59
C PRO A 394 19.52 22.14 -10.59
N LEU A 395 18.30 21.96 -10.09
CA LEU A 395 17.13 21.73 -10.92
C LEU A 395 16.62 23.04 -11.56
N PRO A 396 16.04 23.00 -12.77
CA PRO A 396 15.44 24.17 -13.41
C PRO A 396 14.35 24.81 -12.54
N ASP A 397 14.38 26.14 -12.40
CA ASP A 397 13.34 27.00 -11.81
C ASP A 397 12.57 26.43 -10.59
N GLY A 398 13.30 25.83 -9.64
CA GLY A 398 12.71 25.32 -8.40
C GLY A 398 11.74 24.13 -8.59
N ALA A 399 11.81 23.45 -9.72
CA ALA A 399 11.02 22.26 -10.00
C ALA A 399 11.35 21.15 -8.97
N PRO A 400 10.33 20.45 -8.44
CA PRO A 400 10.54 19.43 -7.44
C PRO A 400 11.14 18.17 -8.08
N LEU A 401 12.02 17.48 -7.36
CA LEU A 401 12.62 16.21 -7.81
C LEU A 401 11.53 15.18 -8.21
N VAL A 402 10.43 15.19 -7.45
CA VAL A 402 9.21 14.39 -7.61
C VAL A 402 8.02 15.31 -7.32
N ASP A 403 7.01 15.35 -8.20
CA ASP A 403 5.89 16.28 -8.04
C ASP A 403 4.88 15.84 -6.98
N LEU A 404 4.65 14.54 -6.87
CA LEU A 404 3.66 13.95 -5.99
C LEU A 404 4.06 12.55 -5.52
N VAL A 405 3.87 12.26 -4.23
CA VAL A 405 4.03 10.93 -3.66
C VAL A 405 2.71 10.45 -3.05
N LEU A 406 2.27 9.27 -3.46
CA LEU A 406 1.04 8.62 -3.01
C LEU A 406 1.35 7.38 -2.18
N ASN A 407 0.69 7.18 -1.05
CA ASN A 407 0.89 5.97 -0.25
C ASN A 407 -0.35 5.50 0.50
N GLY A 408 -0.30 4.35 1.19
CA GLY A 408 -1.40 3.73 1.93
C GLY A 408 -1.02 3.49 3.40
N HIS A 409 -1.31 2.29 3.90
CA HIS A 409 -0.94 1.68 5.20
C HIS A 409 -1.50 2.35 6.46
N ALA A 410 -1.45 3.68 6.53
CA ALA A 410 -2.13 4.44 7.56
C ALA A 410 -3.59 4.63 7.13
N HIS A 411 -4.53 4.09 7.91
CA HIS A 411 -5.95 4.05 7.51
C HIS A 411 -6.66 5.39 7.69
N CYS A 412 -6.28 6.35 6.86
CA CYS A 412 -6.86 7.68 6.69
C CYS A 412 -6.59 8.17 5.27
N LEU A 413 -7.27 9.23 4.87
CA LEU A 413 -6.77 10.11 3.83
C LEU A 413 -6.04 11.27 4.51
N GLU A 414 -4.80 11.53 4.10
CA GLU A 414 -4.01 12.62 4.63
C GLU A 414 -3.19 13.30 3.54
N TYR A 415 -3.28 14.62 3.40
CA TYR A 415 -2.34 15.41 2.60
C TYR A 415 -1.33 16.07 3.53
N LEU A 416 -0.05 15.77 3.34
CA LEU A 416 1.06 16.42 4.02
C LEU A 416 1.98 17.13 3.03
N ARG A 417 2.60 18.20 3.50
CA ARG A 417 3.71 18.85 2.81
C ARG A 417 4.95 18.79 3.70
N THR A 418 6.07 18.31 3.15
CA THR A 418 7.36 18.43 3.85
C THR A 418 7.82 19.87 3.85
N LEU A 419 8.52 20.28 4.90
CA LEU A 419 9.13 21.61 4.99
C LEU A 419 10.61 21.49 4.56
N ASP A 420 11.47 22.36 5.07
CA ASP A 420 12.91 22.18 4.95
C ASP A 420 13.34 21.02 5.84
N THR A 421 13.55 19.86 5.24
CA THR A 421 14.02 18.66 5.93
C THR A 421 15.55 18.67 6.04
N GLY A 422 16.25 19.50 5.25
CA GLY A 422 17.69 19.42 5.00
C GLY A 422 18.09 18.36 3.97
N HIS A 423 17.11 17.70 3.35
CA HIS A 423 17.30 16.65 2.34
C HIS A 423 16.51 16.98 1.06
N ALA A 424 16.76 16.22 0.00
CA ALA A 424 16.09 16.34 -1.30
C ALA A 424 14.59 15.97 -1.28
N ASP A 425 14.07 15.53 -0.13
CA ASP A 425 12.64 15.33 0.11
C ASP A 425 11.94 16.56 0.72
N SER A 426 12.63 17.70 0.78
CA SER A 426 12.07 18.99 1.22
C SER A 426 10.99 19.49 0.26
N HIS A 427 9.97 20.15 0.82
CA HIS A 427 8.90 20.83 0.06
C HIS A 427 8.07 19.97 -0.90
N LEU A 428 8.12 18.64 -0.77
CA LEU A 428 7.35 17.69 -1.58
C LEU A 428 5.91 17.50 -1.07
N ASN A 429 5.04 17.06 -1.98
CA ASN A 429 3.65 16.74 -1.71
C ASN A 429 3.47 15.23 -1.44
N TRP A 430 2.88 14.91 -0.29
CA TRP A 430 2.64 13.52 0.14
C TRP A 430 1.15 13.33 0.40
N ILE A 431 0.54 12.31 -0.20
CA ILE A 431 -0.86 11.98 0.06
C ILE A 431 -1.01 10.50 0.46
N VAL A 432 -1.44 10.29 1.70
CA VAL A 432 -1.81 9.00 2.27
C VAL A 432 -3.24 8.69 1.85
N CYS A 433 -3.49 7.51 1.29
CA CYS A 433 -4.73 7.04 0.66
C CYS A 433 -5.22 5.71 1.28
N GLY A 434 -4.87 5.41 2.53
CA GLY A 434 -5.26 4.17 3.21
C GLY A 434 -6.67 4.17 3.81
N GLY A 435 -7.46 5.21 3.55
CA GLY A 435 -8.81 5.38 4.11
C GLY A 435 -9.92 4.62 3.39
N SER A 436 -9.64 3.63 2.54
CA SER A 436 -10.60 3.23 1.49
C SER A 436 -11.53 2.06 1.85
N GLY A 437 -11.26 1.32 2.93
CA GLY A 437 -12.13 0.20 3.29
C GLY A 437 -11.89 -0.36 4.68
N PHE A 438 -10.63 -0.44 5.11
CA PHE A 438 -10.29 -1.09 6.36
C PHE A 438 -10.11 -0.10 7.52
N SER A 439 -10.85 -0.34 8.61
CA SER A 439 -10.59 0.19 9.97
C SER A 439 -9.90 1.57 10.11
N LEU A 440 -10.64 2.65 9.85
CA LEU A 440 -10.13 4.03 9.92
C LEU A 440 -9.52 4.41 11.28
N ARG A 441 -8.52 5.28 11.23
CA ARG A 441 -7.73 5.73 12.38
C ARG A 441 -7.86 7.23 12.65
N ARG A 442 -7.37 7.66 13.80
CA ARG A 442 -7.39 9.05 14.26
C ARG A 442 -6.04 9.70 13.95
N GLN A 443 -6.05 11.02 13.78
CA GLN A 443 -4.82 11.80 13.89
C GLN A 443 -4.29 11.69 15.33
N ARG A 444 -2.97 11.72 15.48
CA ARG A 444 -2.29 11.75 16.78
C ARG A 444 -2.69 13.00 17.58
N LEU A 445 -2.52 12.95 18.90
CA LEU A 445 -2.98 14.00 19.81
C LEU A 445 -2.15 15.28 19.72
N GLU A 446 -0.88 15.14 19.35
CA GLU A 446 0.08 16.21 19.12
C GLU A 446 -0.27 17.07 17.89
N GLY A 447 -1.22 16.60 17.07
CA GLY A 447 -1.78 17.35 15.96
C GLY A 447 -0.98 17.21 14.65
N PRO A 448 -1.06 18.21 13.76
CA PRO A 448 -0.66 18.07 12.36
C PRO A 448 0.85 18.17 12.08
N GLU A 449 1.68 18.48 13.09
CA GLU A 449 3.08 18.87 12.88
C GLU A 449 4.10 17.78 13.22
N LEU A 450 4.76 17.21 12.21
CA LEU A 450 5.80 16.22 12.43
C LEU A 450 7.14 16.89 12.70
N GLN A 451 7.73 16.55 13.85
CA GLN A 451 9.06 16.98 14.25
C GLN A 451 10.02 15.80 14.19
N GLU A 452 11.29 16.09 13.91
CA GLU A 452 12.38 15.14 13.89
C GLU A 452 13.53 15.71 14.71
N SER A 453 14.05 14.92 15.66
CA SER A 453 15.22 15.34 16.40
C SER A 453 16.47 15.12 15.56
N ILE A 454 17.33 16.14 15.49
CA ILE A 454 18.64 16.09 14.84
C ILE A 454 19.62 15.21 15.65
N SER A 455 19.27 14.83 16.89
CA SER A 455 20.03 13.93 17.75
C SER A 455 19.16 12.83 18.35
N THR A 456 19.76 11.78 18.90
CA THR A 456 19.02 10.69 19.61
C THR A 456 18.34 11.14 20.90
N ILE A 457 18.50 12.41 21.30
CA ILE A 457 17.86 13.05 22.44
C ILE A 457 16.90 14.12 21.92
N ALA A 458 15.73 14.27 22.56
CA ALA A 458 14.88 15.44 22.36
C ALA A 458 15.72 16.68 22.66
N SER A 459 16.10 17.42 21.62
CA SER A 459 16.95 18.60 21.73
C SER A 459 16.08 19.84 21.53
N PRO A 460 16.52 21.03 21.96
CA PRO A 460 15.86 22.27 21.57
C PRO A 460 15.85 22.51 20.05
N ASP A 461 16.58 21.70 19.27
CA ASP A 461 16.69 21.76 17.81
C ASP A 461 15.81 20.72 17.09
N ASP A 462 14.67 20.30 17.69
CA ASP A 462 13.68 19.50 17.00
C ASP A 462 13.18 20.25 15.74
N ARG A 463 13.48 19.69 14.57
CA ARG A 463 13.15 20.32 13.29
C ARG A 463 11.74 19.92 12.87
N LEU A 464 10.90 20.90 12.57
CA LEU A 464 9.61 20.65 11.94
C LEU A 464 9.83 20.19 10.49
N VAL A 465 9.59 18.91 10.21
CA VAL A 465 9.89 18.29 8.91
C VAL A 465 8.69 18.17 7.99
N ALA A 466 7.46 18.12 8.53
CA ALA A 466 6.25 18.08 7.71
C ALA A 466 5.03 18.61 8.46
N ARG A 467 4.04 19.10 7.70
CA ARG A 467 2.74 19.52 8.22
C ARG A 467 1.60 18.85 7.46
N SER A 468 0.67 18.26 8.20
CA SER A 468 -0.62 17.77 7.70
C SER A 468 -1.53 18.94 7.37
N LEU A 469 -2.01 19.01 6.14
CA LEU A 469 -2.85 20.08 5.60
C LEU A 469 -4.32 19.64 5.45
N LEU A 470 -4.55 18.34 5.26
CA LEU A 470 -5.87 17.72 5.27
C LEU A 470 -5.77 16.38 5.97
N TYR A 471 -6.66 16.10 6.92
CA TYR A 471 -6.77 14.80 7.57
C TYR A 471 -8.24 14.33 7.59
N VAL A 472 -8.49 13.17 6.99
CA VAL A 472 -9.79 12.51 6.94
C VAL A 472 -9.64 11.11 7.52
N GLY A 473 -10.07 10.96 8.77
CA GLY A 473 -10.03 9.69 9.48
C GLY A 473 -11.17 9.59 10.48
N ARG A 474 -11.13 8.54 11.31
CA ARG A 474 -12.15 8.29 12.33
C ARG A 474 -12.21 9.43 13.35
N THR A 475 -13.41 9.94 13.63
CA THR A 475 -13.63 10.97 14.67
C THR A 475 -14.86 10.66 15.51
N GLY A 476 -15.12 11.46 16.56
CA GLY A 476 -16.25 11.27 17.48
C GLY A 476 -16.11 10.03 18.37
N ALA A 477 -17.11 9.75 19.20
CA ALA A 477 -17.13 8.58 20.09
C ALA A 477 -18.56 8.03 20.24
N GLY A 478 -18.69 6.76 20.64
CA GLY A 478 -19.98 6.11 20.82
C GLY A 478 -20.88 6.25 19.58
N THR A 479 -22.11 6.71 19.78
CA THR A 479 -23.11 6.92 18.72
C THR A 479 -22.80 8.08 17.78
N GLN A 480 -21.90 8.99 18.16
CA GLN A 480 -21.41 10.11 17.34
C GLN A 480 -20.13 9.76 16.57
N LYS A 481 -19.73 8.49 16.56
CA LYS A 481 -18.55 8.03 15.82
C LYS A 481 -18.78 8.20 14.32
N ARG A 482 -17.80 8.81 13.68
CA ARG A 482 -17.76 9.06 12.23
C ARG A 482 -16.66 8.22 11.60
N ARG A 483 -17.00 7.59 10.47
CA ARG A 483 -16.08 6.76 9.68
C ARG A 483 -16.10 7.26 8.22
N PRO A 484 -15.34 8.32 7.89
CA PRO A 484 -15.25 8.88 6.54
C PRO A 484 -14.27 8.08 5.68
N TYR A 485 -14.76 7.08 4.95
CA TYR A 485 -13.93 6.32 4.01
C TYR A 485 -13.74 7.11 2.72
N SER A 486 -12.59 7.02 2.08
CA SER A 486 -12.22 7.96 1.02
C SER A 486 -11.45 7.34 -0.13
N PHE A 487 -11.52 8.00 -1.29
CA PHE A 487 -10.63 7.79 -2.43
C PHE A 487 -10.35 9.16 -3.09
N LEU A 488 -9.41 9.20 -4.03
CA LEU A 488 -9.08 10.40 -4.79
C LEU A 488 -9.39 10.22 -6.27
N ARG A 489 -9.81 11.31 -6.91
CA ARG A 489 -9.53 11.56 -8.33
C ARG A 489 -8.48 12.65 -8.41
N ILE A 490 -7.48 12.47 -9.26
CA ILE A 490 -6.44 13.47 -9.51
C ILE A 490 -6.53 13.87 -10.97
N ASP A 491 -6.80 15.16 -11.24
CA ASP A 491 -6.73 15.70 -12.59
C ASP A 491 -5.31 16.22 -12.85
N VAL A 492 -4.66 15.72 -13.89
CA VAL A 492 -3.39 16.25 -14.40
C VAL A 492 -3.71 17.28 -15.46
N LYS A 493 -3.21 18.51 -15.31
CA LYS A 493 -3.39 19.61 -16.26
C LYS A 493 -2.17 19.81 -17.12
N ALA A 494 -2.33 20.26 -18.37
CA ALA A 494 -1.25 20.64 -19.26
C ALA A 494 -0.24 21.65 -18.63
N GLY A 495 1.06 21.56 -18.95
CA GLY A 495 2.13 22.40 -18.37
C GLY A 495 3.46 21.68 -18.05
N LYS A 496 4.57 22.42 -17.94
CA LYS A 496 5.87 21.88 -17.49
C LYS A 496 6.47 22.86 -16.47
N PRO A 497 6.33 22.63 -15.15
CA PRO A 497 5.78 21.42 -14.51
C PRO A 497 4.25 21.28 -14.70
N PRO A 498 3.70 20.05 -14.64
CA PRO A 498 2.27 19.79 -14.59
C PRO A 498 1.66 20.35 -13.31
N GLN A 499 0.38 20.66 -13.38
CA GLN A 499 -0.43 20.99 -12.21
C GLN A 499 -1.35 19.82 -11.89
N PHE A 500 -1.43 19.43 -10.61
CA PHE A 500 -2.32 18.35 -10.16
C PHE A 500 -3.47 18.91 -9.34
N VAL A 501 -4.71 18.67 -9.77
CA VAL A 501 -5.92 19.03 -9.02
C VAL A 501 -6.41 17.80 -8.27
N ILE A 502 -6.25 17.82 -6.95
CA ILE A 502 -6.65 16.73 -6.06
C ILE A 502 -8.12 16.89 -5.70
N ARG A 503 -8.93 15.86 -5.97
CA ARG A 503 -10.36 15.81 -5.67
C ARG A 503 -10.67 14.67 -4.71
N PRO A 504 -10.79 14.94 -3.41
CA PRO A 504 -11.15 13.90 -2.45
C PRO A 504 -12.66 13.65 -2.41
N TYR A 505 -13.02 12.36 -2.39
CA TYR A 505 -14.39 11.90 -2.25
C TYR A 505 -14.51 11.05 -0.99
N VAL A 506 -15.64 11.16 -0.30
CA VAL A 506 -15.88 10.51 0.99
C VAL A 506 -17.22 9.77 1.01
N SER A 507 -17.18 8.50 1.42
CA SER A 507 -18.30 7.69 1.88
C SER A 507 -18.28 7.66 3.40
N GLU A 508 -19.02 8.54 4.07
CA GLU A 508 -19.04 8.63 5.52
C GLU A 508 -20.14 7.76 6.12
N ARG A 509 -19.77 6.91 7.09
CA ARG A 509 -20.74 6.21 7.92
C ARG A 509 -20.87 6.86 9.29
N VAL A 510 -22.08 7.32 9.61
CA VAL A 510 -22.44 7.92 10.91
C VAL A 510 -23.80 7.39 11.33
N GLN A 511 -23.97 6.99 12.60
CA GLN A 511 -25.24 6.45 13.10
C GLN A 511 -25.84 5.35 12.20
N ARG A 512 -24.97 4.47 11.66
CA ARG A 512 -25.31 3.37 10.73
C ARG A 512 -25.89 3.81 9.36
N LYS A 513 -25.90 5.10 9.04
CA LYS A 513 -26.29 5.63 7.73
C LYS A 513 -25.06 6.02 6.93
N TRP A 514 -25.16 5.91 5.61
CA TRP A 514 -24.14 6.34 4.66
C TRP A 514 -24.48 7.73 4.11
N LYS A 515 -23.45 8.56 3.98
CA LYS A 515 -23.51 9.86 3.32
C LYS A 515 -22.31 10.01 2.41
N ASN A 516 -22.56 10.35 1.16
CA ASN A 516 -21.53 10.60 0.17
C ASN A 516 -21.36 12.12 -0.03
N TYR A 517 -20.12 12.57 -0.10
CA TYR A 517 -19.79 13.98 -0.40
C TYR A 517 -18.37 14.10 -0.95
N ALA A 518 -18.10 15.19 -1.66
CA ALA A 518 -16.75 15.59 -2.05
C ALA A 518 -16.20 16.65 -1.09
N ILE A 519 -14.90 16.62 -0.85
CA ILE A 519 -14.18 17.72 -0.19
C ILE A 519 -13.79 18.73 -1.28
N GLU A 520 -13.65 20.00 -0.89
CA GLU A 520 -13.19 21.05 -1.81
C GLU A 520 -11.86 20.64 -2.48
N PRO A 521 -11.78 20.66 -3.82
CA PRO A 521 -10.55 20.35 -4.52
C PRO A 521 -9.44 21.34 -4.17
N PHE A 522 -8.20 20.86 -4.17
CA PHE A 522 -7.03 21.71 -4.01
C PHE A 522 -5.99 21.36 -5.07
N THR A 523 -5.10 22.30 -5.33
CA THR A 523 -4.11 22.20 -6.39
C THR A 523 -2.71 22.13 -5.79
N ILE A 524 -1.90 21.22 -6.32
CA ILE A 524 -0.48 21.08 -5.98
C ILE A 524 0.41 21.30 -7.20
#